data_AF-A0A355F8T6-F1
#
_entry.id   AF-A0A355F8T6-F1
#
_cell.length_a   1.000
_cell.length_b   1.000
_cell.length_c   1.000
_cell.angle_alpha   90.00
_cell.angle_beta   90.00
_cell.angle_gamma   90.00
#
_symmetry.space_group_name_H-M   'P 1'
#
loop_
_entity.id
_entity.type
_entity.pdbx_description
1 polymer ?
#
loop_
_entity_poly.entity_id
_entity_poly.type
_entity_poly.pdbx_seq_one_letter_code
_entity_poly.pdbx_strand_id
1 'polypeptide(L)'
;MAPGYEASTDLITRMGETSDFASDVCIRKAGTDPATGSRYLEEIAFEVVSTQSERDARDKAEEMHKRGVRRVFGIFVKGPRRVCEWSSTSRSWLPLEAGFRIEDRCLAAALPVAALLDAALADNAVMESLIAKGNPVFLERVAAAEAQAESRGEAKGKTEGKAEGKAEGILDLLEDRGIAVSPAQRAEILGCSDLDRLRRWLRKARLAASAAEVLAEP
;
A
#
# COMPACT_ATOMS: atom_id res chain seq x y z
N MET A 1 2.53 -10.81 -11.20
CA MET A 1 3.49 -11.03 -12.29
C MET A 1 3.33 -9.93 -13.32
N ALA A 2 4.39 -9.61 -14.04
CA ALA A 2 4.31 -8.68 -15.18
C ALA A 2 3.40 -9.26 -16.28
N PRO A 3 2.82 -8.44 -17.17
CA PRO A 3 2.00 -8.92 -18.29
C PRO A 3 2.74 -9.98 -19.13
N GLY A 4 2.04 -11.05 -19.50
CA GLY A 4 2.61 -12.17 -20.26
C GLY A 4 3.36 -13.21 -19.42
N TYR A 5 3.41 -13.05 -18.10
CA TYR A 5 4.01 -14.01 -17.16
C TYR A 5 3.00 -14.53 -16.13
N GLU A 6 3.18 -15.78 -15.72
CA GLU A 6 2.36 -16.48 -14.73
C GLU A 6 3.24 -17.05 -13.63
N ALA A 7 2.73 -17.03 -12.40
CA ALA A 7 3.32 -17.77 -11.29
C ALA A 7 2.73 -19.18 -11.24
N SER A 8 3.51 -20.15 -10.80
CA SER A 8 3.04 -21.52 -10.57
C SER A 8 3.70 -22.07 -9.31
N THR A 9 3.03 -23.01 -8.65
CA THR A 9 3.53 -23.68 -7.45
C THR A 9 3.54 -25.18 -7.67
N ASP A 10 4.48 -25.90 -7.05
CA ASP A 10 4.61 -27.35 -7.12
C ASP A 10 4.65 -27.90 -8.57
N LEU A 11 5.25 -27.13 -9.48
CA LEU A 11 5.25 -27.43 -10.91
C LEU A 11 6.34 -28.44 -11.24
N ILE A 12 5.98 -29.72 -11.40
CA ILE A 12 6.92 -30.78 -11.80
C ILE A 12 7.43 -30.52 -13.22
N THR A 13 8.74 -30.39 -13.35
CA THR A 13 9.44 -30.12 -14.61
C THR A 13 10.56 -31.12 -14.83
N ARG A 14 10.70 -31.58 -16.07
CA ARG A 14 11.83 -32.41 -16.51
C ARG A 14 13.07 -31.55 -16.70
N MET A 15 14.04 -31.71 -15.80
CA MET A 15 15.29 -30.93 -15.76
C MET A 15 16.45 -31.65 -16.45
N GLY A 16 16.39 -32.98 -16.56
CA GLY A 16 17.40 -33.79 -17.25
C GLY A 16 16.81 -35.07 -17.85
N GLU A 17 17.66 -35.96 -18.37
CA GLU A 17 17.21 -37.24 -18.96
C GLU A 17 16.50 -38.14 -17.94
N THR A 18 16.95 -38.12 -16.69
CA THR A 18 16.41 -38.94 -15.59
C THR A 18 16.00 -38.11 -14.38
N SER A 19 15.97 -36.78 -14.51
CA SER A 19 15.70 -35.85 -13.40
C SER A 19 14.43 -35.06 -13.66
N ASP A 20 13.41 -35.34 -12.83
CA ASP A 20 12.13 -34.65 -12.80
C ASP A 20 11.89 -34.18 -11.35
N PHE A 21 11.76 -32.88 -11.12
CA PHE A 21 11.38 -32.33 -9.82
C PHE A 21 10.58 -31.04 -9.94
N ALA A 22 9.87 -30.69 -8.89
CA ALA A 22 9.10 -29.46 -8.81
C ALA A 22 9.91 -28.34 -8.18
N SER A 23 9.77 -27.15 -8.74
CA SER A 23 10.07 -25.91 -8.00
C SER A 23 8.90 -25.57 -7.09
N ASP A 24 9.17 -25.17 -5.85
CA ASP A 24 8.12 -24.78 -4.90
C ASP A 24 7.28 -23.62 -5.46
N VAL A 25 7.95 -22.58 -5.97
CA VAL A 25 7.32 -21.47 -6.68
C VAL A 25 8.16 -21.08 -7.88
N CYS A 26 7.55 -20.85 -9.03
CA CYS A 26 8.24 -20.35 -10.22
C CYS A 26 7.42 -19.32 -10.99
N ILE A 27 8.12 -18.60 -11.87
CA ILE A 27 7.53 -17.65 -12.80
C ILE A 27 7.96 -18.07 -14.21
N ARG A 28 6.98 -18.18 -15.11
CA ARG A 28 7.18 -18.56 -16.51
C ARG A 28 6.36 -17.65 -17.42
N LYS A 29 6.67 -17.69 -18.72
CA LYS A 29 5.79 -17.08 -19.72
C LYS A 29 4.43 -17.78 -19.72
N ALA A 30 3.37 -17.02 -19.93
CA ALA A 30 2.03 -17.55 -20.12
C ALA A 30 1.95 -18.34 -21.44
N GLY A 31 1.08 -19.35 -21.49
CA GLY A 31 0.85 -20.17 -22.70
C GLY A 31 1.88 -21.29 -22.93
N THR A 32 1.94 -21.74 -24.18
CA THR A 32 2.75 -22.87 -24.63
C THR A 32 3.82 -22.45 -25.63
N ASP A 33 4.98 -23.09 -25.54
CA ASP A 33 6.05 -22.99 -26.50
C ASP A 33 5.66 -23.73 -27.79
N PRO A 34 5.49 -23.01 -28.92
CA PRO A 34 5.08 -23.63 -30.18
C PRO A 34 6.11 -24.62 -30.73
N ALA A 35 7.39 -24.51 -30.35
CA ALA A 35 8.43 -25.43 -30.81
C ALA A 35 8.33 -26.81 -30.16
N THR A 36 7.81 -26.88 -28.92
CA THR A 36 7.75 -28.12 -28.14
C THR A 36 6.32 -28.58 -27.87
N GLY A 37 5.32 -27.74 -28.13
CA GLY A 37 3.92 -27.99 -27.78
C GLY A 37 3.64 -28.02 -26.27
N SER A 38 4.66 -27.77 -25.45
CA SER A 38 4.59 -27.80 -23.98
C SER A 38 4.51 -26.39 -23.42
N ARG A 39 4.16 -26.23 -22.15
CA ARG A 39 4.30 -24.92 -21.48
C ARG A 39 5.74 -24.39 -21.59
N TYR A 40 5.91 -23.06 -21.51
CA TYR A 40 7.24 -22.48 -21.37
C TYR A 40 7.93 -22.94 -20.08
N LEU A 41 9.26 -23.10 -20.14
CA LEU A 41 10.13 -23.34 -18.98
C LEU A 41 10.05 -22.15 -18.01
N GLU A 42 10.37 -22.41 -16.74
CA GLU A 42 10.54 -21.38 -15.73
C GLU A 42 11.62 -20.38 -16.14
N GLU A 43 11.33 -19.09 -15.99
CA GLU A 43 12.31 -18.00 -16.11
C GLU A 43 12.95 -17.71 -14.76
N ILE A 44 12.17 -17.83 -13.68
CA ILE A 44 12.62 -17.66 -12.29
C ILE A 44 12.07 -18.80 -11.46
N ALA A 45 12.90 -19.42 -10.64
CA ALA A 45 12.50 -20.42 -9.65
C ALA A 45 12.88 -19.99 -8.23
N PHE A 46 12.04 -20.35 -7.26
CA PHE A 46 12.23 -20.17 -5.84
C PHE A 46 12.10 -21.53 -5.14
N GLU A 47 13.11 -21.88 -4.34
CA GLU A 47 13.22 -23.13 -3.58
C GLU A 47 13.28 -22.84 -2.08
N VAL A 48 12.37 -23.40 -1.30
CA VAL A 48 12.38 -23.33 0.16
C VAL A 48 13.26 -24.44 0.72
N VAL A 49 14.45 -24.07 1.17
CA VAL A 49 15.43 -25.00 1.74
C VAL A 49 15.21 -25.12 3.25
N SER A 50 14.59 -26.23 3.66
CA SER A 50 14.31 -26.53 5.08
C SER A 50 15.09 -27.74 5.59
N THR A 51 14.58 -28.96 5.37
CA THR A 51 15.15 -30.23 5.86
C THR A 51 16.12 -30.87 4.90
N GLN A 52 16.06 -30.52 3.60
CA GLN A 52 17.01 -30.98 2.59
C GLN A 52 18.41 -30.41 2.84
N SER A 53 19.45 -31.11 2.38
CA SER A 53 20.80 -30.60 2.52
C SER A 53 21.06 -29.43 1.55
N GLU A 54 21.96 -28.52 1.93
CA GLU A 54 22.39 -27.43 1.03
C GLU A 54 23.02 -27.97 -0.26
N ARG A 55 23.61 -29.17 -0.21
CA ARG A 55 24.11 -29.91 -1.37
C ARG A 55 22.98 -30.27 -2.33
N ASP A 56 21.89 -30.85 -1.84
CA ASP A 56 20.77 -31.25 -2.69
C ASP A 56 20.12 -30.02 -3.34
N ALA A 57 19.95 -28.94 -2.59
CA ALA A 57 19.45 -27.67 -3.12
C ALA A 57 20.37 -27.09 -4.21
N ARG A 58 21.69 -27.16 -4.00
CA ARG A 58 22.69 -26.73 -4.99
C ARG A 58 22.59 -27.55 -6.27
N ASP A 59 22.51 -28.88 -6.16
CA ASP A 59 22.50 -29.77 -7.31
C ASP A 59 21.21 -29.54 -8.15
N LYS A 60 20.06 -29.35 -7.48
CA LYS A 60 18.81 -28.91 -8.14
C LYS A 60 18.97 -27.57 -8.86
N ALA A 61 19.52 -26.55 -8.20
CA ALA A 61 19.70 -25.23 -8.81
C ALA A 61 20.63 -25.28 -10.03
N GLU A 62 21.67 -26.11 -9.97
CA GLU A 62 22.57 -26.35 -11.10
C GLU A 62 21.85 -27.03 -12.28
N GLU A 63 21.02 -28.05 -12.03
CA GLU A 63 20.22 -28.71 -13.06
C GLU A 63 19.20 -27.76 -13.69
N MET A 64 18.46 -26.99 -12.88
CA MET A 64 17.54 -25.95 -13.37
C MET A 64 18.25 -24.95 -14.30
N HIS A 65 19.40 -24.43 -13.86
CA HIS A 65 20.13 -23.43 -14.64
C HIS A 65 20.66 -24.02 -15.96
N LYS A 66 21.22 -25.24 -15.92
CA LYS A 66 21.65 -25.95 -17.14
C LYS A 66 20.50 -26.18 -18.12
N ARG A 67 19.30 -26.45 -17.60
CA ARG A 67 18.09 -26.65 -18.42
C ARG A 67 17.57 -25.38 -19.09
N GLY A 68 17.97 -24.21 -18.57
CA GLY A 68 17.63 -22.90 -19.11
C GLY A 68 16.86 -21.98 -18.16
N VAL A 69 16.67 -22.37 -16.89
CA VAL A 69 16.07 -21.48 -15.89
C VAL A 69 17.04 -20.34 -15.61
N ARG A 70 16.61 -19.11 -15.88
CA ARG A 70 17.51 -17.95 -15.91
C ARG A 70 17.97 -17.54 -14.52
N ARG A 71 17.08 -17.57 -13.52
CA ARG A 71 17.38 -17.21 -12.14
C ARG A 71 16.79 -18.23 -11.17
N VAL A 72 17.57 -18.63 -10.17
CA VAL A 72 17.14 -19.58 -9.14
C VAL A 72 17.46 -18.97 -7.78
N PHE A 73 16.47 -18.92 -6.90
CA PHE A 73 16.58 -18.37 -5.55
C PHE A 73 16.35 -19.47 -4.52
N GLY A 74 17.23 -19.55 -3.52
CA GLY A 74 17.08 -20.42 -2.37
C GLY A 74 16.66 -19.63 -1.14
N ILE A 75 15.54 -20.00 -0.52
CA ILE A 75 15.05 -19.45 0.74
C ILE A 75 15.38 -20.44 1.85
N PHE A 76 16.47 -20.19 2.57
CA PHE A 76 16.94 -21.05 3.65
C PHE A 76 16.21 -20.68 4.94
N VAL A 77 15.34 -21.56 5.42
CA VAL A 77 14.45 -21.30 6.58
C VAL A 77 14.91 -21.97 7.87
N LYS A 78 15.96 -22.79 7.82
CA LYS A 78 16.62 -23.39 8.99
C LYS A 78 17.99 -22.74 9.24
N GLY A 79 18.38 -22.66 10.51
CA GLY A 79 19.60 -21.94 10.91
C GLY A 79 19.44 -20.42 10.70
N PRO A 80 20.51 -19.68 10.33
CA PRO A 80 20.36 -18.28 9.96
C PRO A 80 19.50 -18.19 8.69
N ARG A 81 18.31 -17.60 8.85
CA ARG A 81 17.35 -17.38 7.77
C ARG A 81 17.96 -16.44 6.74
N ARG A 82 17.99 -16.86 5.47
CA ARG A 82 18.59 -16.08 4.39
C ARG A 82 17.95 -16.41 3.06
N VAL A 83 18.02 -15.47 2.14
CA VAL A 83 17.71 -15.69 0.72
C VAL A 83 19.03 -15.63 -0.03
N CYS A 84 19.22 -16.56 -0.97
CA CYS A 84 20.37 -16.58 -1.85
C CYS A 84 19.93 -16.63 -3.30
N GLU A 85 20.74 -16.09 -4.19
CA GLU A 85 20.64 -16.32 -5.64
C GLU A 85 21.71 -17.32 -6.07
N TRP A 86 21.35 -18.24 -6.97
CA TRP A 86 22.27 -19.19 -7.57
C TRP A 86 23.24 -18.49 -8.53
N SER A 87 24.54 -18.71 -8.35
CA SER A 87 25.57 -18.27 -9.29
C SER A 87 26.13 -19.47 -10.04
N SER A 88 25.91 -19.53 -11.35
CA SER A 88 26.48 -20.58 -12.20
C SER A 88 27.98 -20.43 -12.41
N THR A 89 28.52 -19.22 -12.29
CA THR A 89 29.97 -18.95 -12.38
C THR A 89 30.73 -19.56 -11.21
N SER A 90 30.25 -19.33 -9.98
CA SER A 90 30.89 -19.86 -8.76
C SER A 90 30.32 -21.21 -8.32
N ARG A 91 29.26 -21.68 -8.98
CA ARG A 91 28.48 -22.88 -8.62
C ARG A 91 28.12 -22.89 -7.13
N SER A 92 27.67 -21.75 -6.64
CA SER A 92 27.38 -21.54 -5.23
C SER A 92 26.19 -20.61 -5.02
N TRP A 93 25.61 -20.67 -3.81
CA TRP A 93 24.58 -19.76 -3.35
C TRP A 93 25.21 -18.44 -2.89
N LEU A 94 24.82 -17.33 -3.52
CA LEU A 94 25.23 -15.99 -3.13
C LEU A 94 24.14 -15.37 -2.23
N PRO A 95 24.43 -15.05 -0.97
CA PRO A 95 23.44 -14.46 -0.07
C PRO A 95 23.05 -13.06 -0.55
N LEU A 96 21.76 -12.76 -0.48
CA LEU A 96 21.22 -11.44 -0.74
C LEU A 96 20.95 -10.72 0.58
N GLU A 97 21.33 -9.46 0.65
CA GLU A 97 21.07 -8.63 1.82
C GLU A 97 19.58 -8.37 2.02
N ALA A 98 19.14 -8.18 3.26
CA ALA A 98 17.73 -7.98 3.57
C ALA A 98 17.11 -6.76 2.87
N GLY A 99 17.90 -5.70 2.65
CA GLY A 99 17.48 -4.49 1.93
C GLY A 99 17.47 -4.64 0.40
N PHE A 100 17.98 -5.74 -0.14
CA PHE A 100 17.99 -5.97 -1.58
C PHE A 100 16.57 -6.17 -2.12
N ARG A 101 16.33 -5.70 -3.34
CA ARG A 101 15.07 -5.88 -4.04
C ARG A 101 15.34 -6.62 -5.34
N ILE A 102 14.69 -7.76 -5.51
CA ILE A 102 14.78 -8.57 -6.72
C ILE A 102 13.97 -7.87 -7.81
N GLU A 103 14.68 -7.24 -8.75
CA GLU A 103 14.13 -6.67 -9.96
C GLU A 103 14.22 -7.68 -11.10
N ASP A 104 13.16 -7.80 -11.89
CA ASP A 104 13.14 -8.66 -13.05
C ASP A 104 11.99 -8.33 -13.99
N ARG A 105 12.17 -8.57 -15.30
CA ARG A 105 11.11 -8.43 -16.32
C ARG A 105 9.86 -9.28 -16.04
N CYS A 106 9.99 -10.35 -15.26
CA CYS A 106 8.87 -11.23 -14.92
C CYS A 106 8.00 -10.66 -13.78
N LEU A 107 8.49 -9.66 -13.04
CA LEU A 107 7.84 -9.11 -11.85
C LEU A 107 7.14 -7.79 -12.18
N ALA A 108 5.92 -7.62 -11.68
CA ALA A 108 5.18 -6.36 -11.83
C ALA A 108 5.74 -5.23 -10.95
N ALA A 109 6.40 -5.60 -9.85
CA ALA A 109 7.07 -4.72 -8.90
C ALA A 109 8.30 -5.46 -8.35
N ALA A 110 9.35 -4.73 -7.96
CA ALA A 110 10.54 -5.31 -7.38
C ALA A 110 10.21 -6.03 -6.05
N LEU A 111 10.62 -7.29 -5.91
CA LEU A 111 10.32 -8.14 -4.75
C LEU A 111 11.38 -7.94 -3.65
N PRO A 112 11.03 -7.36 -2.49
CA PRO A 112 11.99 -7.20 -1.39
C PRO A 112 12.46 -8.57 -0.87
N VAL A 113 13.75 -8.74 -0.65
CA VAL A 113 14.31 -9.99 -0.09
C VAL A 113 13.75 -10.26 1.30
N ALA A 114 13.63 -9.23 2.13
CA ALA A 114 13.04 -9.37 3.47
C ALA A 114 11.59 -9.90 3.44
N ALA A 115 10.81 -9.61 2.39
CA ALA A 115 9.43 -10.08 2.23
C ALA A 115 9.34 -11.60 2.01
N LEU A 116 10.42 -12.27 1.59
CA LEU A 116 10.49 -13.73 1.50
C LEU A 116 10.70 -14.41 2.85
N LEU A 117 11.04 -13.64 3.89
CA LEU A 117 11.34 -14.15 5.23
C LEU A 117 10.40 -13.61 6.31
N ASP A 118 9.66 -12.54 6.05
CA ASP A 118 8.79 -11.88 7.03
C ASP A 118 7.37 -11.69 6.48
N ALA A 119 6.37 -12.12 7.25
CA ALA A 119 4.97 -12.11 6.81
C ALA A 119 4.39 -10.69 6.66
N ALA A 120 4.73 -9.76 7.56
CA ALA A 120 4.23 -8.38 7.45
C ALA A 120 4.84 -7.66 6.26
N LEU A 121 6.12 -7.94 5.96
CA LEU A 121 6.77 -7.41 4.76
C LEU A 121 6.25 -8.09 3.48
N ALA A 122 5.83 -9.36 3.55
CA ALA A 122 5.16 -10.04 2.44
C ALA A 122 3.85 -9.35 2.07
N ASP A 123 3.02 -8.99 3.05
CA ASP A 123 1.76 -8.26 2.81
C ASP A 123 2.01 -6.93 2.09
N ASN A 124 3.04 -6.17 2.52
CA ASN A 124 3.43 -4.92 1.87
C ASN A 124 3.90 -5.14 0.42
N ALA A 125 4.68 -6.20 0.16
CA ALA A 125 5.14 -6.53 -1.19
C ALA A 125 3.97 -6.94 -2.11
N VAL A 126 2.98 -7.66 -1.58
CA VAL A 126 1.74 -7.97 -2.30
C VAL A 126 1.00 -6.68 -2.64
N MET A 127 0.90 -5.76 -1.69
CA MET A 127 0.25 -4.47 -1.88
C MET A 127 0.92 -3.63 -2.97
N GLU A 128 2.24 -3.47 -2.93
CA GLU A 128 3.01 -2.78 -3.98
C GLU A 128 2.80 -3.42 -5.36
N SER A 129 2.72 -4.76 -5.42
CA SER A 129 2.40 -5.50 -6.64
C SER A 129 0.98 -5.22 -7.15
N LEU A 130 -0.01 -5.11 -6.26
CA LEU A 130 -1.38 -4.75 -6.64
C LEU A 130 -1.48 -3.33 -7.18
N ILE A 131 -0.76 -2.39 -6.57
CA ILE A 131 -0.63 -1.00 -7.04
C ILE A 131 -0.02 -0.98 -8.44
N ALA A 132 1.14 -1.63 -8.63
CA ALA A 132 1.84 -1.63 -9.90
C ALA A 132 1.03 -2.27 -11.05
N LYS A 133 0.18 -3.27 -10.73
CA LYS A 133 -0.73 -3.88 -11.70
C LYS A 133 -1.98 -3.04 -11.99
N GLY A 134 -2.22 -1.94 -11.26
CA GLY A 134 -3.48 -1.20 -11.35
C GLY A 134 -4.68 -2.09 -11.03
N ASN A 135 -4.60 -2.89 -9.95
CA ASN A 135 -5.67 -3.83 -9.62
C ASN A 135 -7.02 -3.10 -9.45
N PRO A 136 -8.09 -3.50 -10.18
CA PRO A 136 -9.33 -2.73 -10.25
C PRO A 136 -10.02 -2.59 -8.89
N VAL A 137 -10.06 -3.67 -8.10
CA VAL A 137 -10.65 -3.64 -6.75
C VAL A 137 -9.88 -2.69 -5.84
N PHE A 138 -8.55 -2.69 -5.92
CA PHE A 138 -7.74 -1.74 -5.17
C PHE A 138 -8.04 -0.28 -5.58
N LEU A 139 -8.06 0.00 -6.88
CA LEU A 139 -8.34 1.35 -7.40
C LEU A 139 -9.74 1.85 -7.00
N GLU A 140 -10.76 0.99 -7.08
CA GLU A 140 -12.12 1.32 -6.63
C GLU A 140 -12.17 1.67 -5.14
N ARG A 141 -11.43 0.94 -4.29
CA ARG A 141 -11.36 1.21 -2.86
C ARG A 141 -10.68 2.54 -2.54
N VAL A 142 -9.60 2.87 -3.26
CA VAL A 142 -8.93 4.17 -3.14
C VAL A 142 -9.88 5.29 -3.54
N ALA A 143 -10.51 5.19 -4.71
CA ALA A 143 -11.46 6.20 -5.20
C ALA A 143 -12.65 6.40 -4.24
N ALA A 144 -13.19 5.31 -3.67
CA ALA A 144 -14.26 5.39 -2.69
C ALA A 144 -13.82 6.09 -1.38
N ALA A 145 -12.59 5.83 -0.93
CA ALA A 145 -12.03 6.48 0.25
C ALA A 145 -11.81 7.98 0.01
N GLU A 146 -11.31 8.36 -1.17
CA GLU A 146 -11.14 9.76 -1.57
C GLU A 146 -12.48 10.50 -1.63
N ALA A 147 -13.49 9.92 -2.30
CA ALA A 147 -14.83 10.50 -2.38
C ALA A 147 -15.48 10.67 -0.99
N GLN A 148 -15.26 9.72 -0.09
CA GLN A 148 -15.73 9.84 1.29
C GLN A 148 -14.99 10.94 2.05
N ALA A 149 -13.67 11.07 1.86
CA ALA A 149 -12.87 12.10 2.49
C ALA A 149 -13.29 13.50 2.02
N GLU A 150 -13.52 13.66 0.71
CA GLU A 150 -14.02 14.90 0.10
C GLU A 150 -15.39 15.28 0.67
N SER A 151 -16.36 14.35 0.65
CA SER A 151 -17.70 14.60 1.19
C SER A 151 -17.68 15.01 2.68
N ARG A 152 -16.81 14.39 3.49
CA ARG A 152 -16.61 14.78 4.90
C ARG A 152 -15.99 16.16 5.01
N GLY A 153 -15.01 16.48 4.16
CA GLY A 153 -14.36 17.78 4.08
C GLY A 153 -15.37 18.89 3.75
N GLU A 154 -16.20 18.69 2.72
CA GLU A 154 -17.24 19.62 2.32
C GLU A 154 -18.28 19.84 3.42
N ALA A 155 -18.75 18.76 4.05
CA ALA A 155 -19.73 18.84 5.13
C ALA A 155 -19.19 19.62 6.34
N LYS A 156 -17.93 19.35 6.70
CA LYS A 156 -17.23 20.07 7.76
C LYS A 156 -17.05 21.55 7.40
N GLY A 157 -16.49 21.84 6.22
CA GLY A 157 -16.25 23.21 5.76
C GLY A 157 -17.55 24.02 5.63
N LYS A 158 -18.66 23.41 5.19
CA LYS A 158 -19.97 24.07 5.13
C LYS A 158 -20.52 24.40 6.53
N THR A 159 -20.21 23.58 7.53
CA THR A 159 -20.65 23.82 8.92
C THR A 159 -19.81 24.92 9.55
N GLU A 160 -18.48 24.85 9.39
CA GLU A 160 -17.52 25.85 9.87
C GLU A 160 -17.81 27.22 9.23
N GLY A 161 -17.91 27.30 7.90
CA GLY A 161 -18.21 28.55 7.20
C GLY A 161 -19.58 29.15 7.56
N LYS A 162 -20.57 28.33 7.95
CA LYS A 162 -21.84 28.83 8.50
C LYS A 162 -21.70 29.43 9.89
N ALA A 163 -20.81 28.88 10.72
CA ALA A 163 -20.55 29.39 12.06
C ALA A 163 -19.76 30.70 11.96
N GLU A 164 -18.67 30.70 11.19
CA GLU A 164 -17.84 31.87 10.90
C GLU A 164 -18.68 33.03 10.35
N GLY A 165 -19.44 32.81 9.29
CA GLY A 165 -20.27 33.87 8.70
C GLY A 165 -21.38 34.38 9.65
N LYS A 166 -21.85 33.56 10.60
CA LYS A 166 -22.78 34.03 11.63
C LYS A 166 -22.08 34.84 12.71
N ALA A 167 -20.89 34.42 13.12
CA ALA A 167 -20.08 35.13 14.09
C ALA A 167 -19.67 36.52 13.55
N GLU A 168 -19.19 36.57 12.32
CA GLU A 168 -18.89 37.81 11.60
C GLU A 168 -20.13 38.70 11.48
N GLY A 169 -21.27 38.15 11.03
CA GLY A 169 -22.50 38.93 10.92
C GLY A 169 -23.06 39.45 12.26
N ILE A 170 -22.76 38.80 13.39
CA ILE A 170 -23.07 39.36 14.72
C ILE A 170 -22.19 40.57 15.00
N LEU A 171 -20.89 40.47 14.72
CA LEU A 171 -19.94 41.57 14.95
C LEU A 171 -20.27 42.78 14.06
N ASP A 172 -20.53 42.55 12.77
CA ASP A 172 -20.92 43.60 11.82
C ASP A 172 -22.18 44.33 12.31
N LEU A 173 -23.19 43.58 12.77
CA LEU A 173 -24.43 44.18 13.29
C LEU A 173 -24.21 44.99 14.57
N LEU A 174 -23.31 44.55 15.46
CA LEU A 174 -22.98 45.30 16.67
C LEU A 174 -22.22 46.58 16.34
N GLU A 175 -21.30 46.52 15.37
CA GLU A 175 -20.58 47.68 14.85
C GLU A 175 -21.53 48.71 14.21
N ASP A 176 -22.44 48.26 13.33
CA ASP A 176 -23.46 49.12 12.70
C ASP A 176 -24.36 49.83 13.73
N ARG A 177 -24.57 49.20 14.88
CA ARG A 177 -25.35 49.76 15.99
C ARG A 177 -24.53 50.61 16.96
N GLY A 178 -23.22 50.76 16.74
CA GLY A 178 -22.32 51.50 17.63
C GLY A 178 -22.13 50.85 19.00
N ILE A 179 -22.37 49.53 19.12
CA ILE A 179 -22.19 48.79 20.38
C ILE A 179 -20.73 48.35 20.50
N ALA A 180 -20.05 48.80 21.54
CA ALA A 180 -18.68 48.40 21.80
C ALA A 180 -18.57 46.90 22.14
N VAL A 181 -17.69 46.19 21.44
CA VAL A 181 -17.34 44.79 21.68
C VAL A 181 -15.90 44.72 22.16
N SER A 182 -15.68 44.18 23.36
CA SER A 182 -14.33 43.99 23.89
C SER A 182 -13.57 42.87 23.14
N PRO A 183 -12.23 42.84 23.18
CA PRO A 183 -11.44 41.78 22.54
C PRO A 183 -11.82 40.37 22.99
N ALA A 184 -12.16 40.20 24.27
CA ALA A 184 -12.58 38.92 24.82
C ALA A 184 -13.93 38.46 24.24
N GLN A 185 -14.90 39.37 24.13
CA GLN A 185 -16.21 39.09 23.52
C GLN A 185 -16.08 38.79 22.03
N ARG A 186 -15.20 39.51 21.32
CA ARG A 186 -14.91 39.23 19.90
C ARG A 186 -14.32 37.83 19.72
N ALA A 187 -13.38 37.45 20.58
CA ALA A 187 -12.80 36.10 20.57
C ALA A 187 -13.84 35.03 20.91
N GLU A 188 -14.74 35.28 21.86
CA GLU A 188 -15.85 34.35 22.19
C GLU A 188 -16.80 34.17 21.00
N ILE A 189 -17.16 35.25 20.31
CA ILE A 189 -18.07 35.19 19.15
C ILE A 189 -17.42 34.42 18.00
N LEU A 190 -16.19 34.78 17.60
CA LEU A 190 -15.48 34.13 16.49
C LEU A 190 -15.08 32.68 16.80
N GLY A 191 -14.81 32.37 18.07
CA GLY A 191 -14.49 31.01 18.50
C GLY A 191 -15.70 30.11 18.66
N CYS A 192 -16.93 30.61 18.53
CA CYS A 192 -18.13 29.83 18.73
C CYS A 192 -18.48 29.01 17.48
N SER A 193 -18.52 27.68 17.62
CA SER A 193 -18.96 26.75 16.57
C SER A 193 -20.41 26.25 16.76
N ASP A 194 -21.07 26.62 17.86
CA ASP A 194 -22.48 26.29 18.11
C ASP A 194 -23.39 27.21 17.29
N LEU A 195 -23.90 26.68 16.18
CA LEU A 195 -24.81 27.38 15.28
C LEU A 195 -26.10 27.86 15.96
N ASP A 196 -26.60 27.17 16.98
CA ASP A 196 -27.83 27.57 17.67
C ASP A 196 -27.55 28.68 18.68
N ARG A 197 -26.39 28.64 19.36
CA ARG A 197 -25.90 29.76 20.18
C ARG A 197 -25.69 31.02 19.33
N LEU A 198 -24.99 30.89 18.21
CA LEU A 198 -24.81 31.97 17.24
C LEU A 198 -26.15 32.51 16.70
N ARG A 199 -27.12 31.64 16.38
CA ARG A 199 -28.46 32.08 15.97
C ARG A 199 -29.20 32.84 17.07
N ARG A 200 -29.06 32.44 18.33
CA ARG A 200 -29.66 33.16 19.47
C ARG A 200 -29.01 34.53 19.63
N TRP A 201 -27.69 34.60 19.61
CA TRP A 201 -26.94 35.85 19.68
C TRP A 201 -27.29 36.80 18.54
N LEU A 202 -27.36 36.31 17.29
CA LEU A 202 -27.77 37.13 16.15
C LEU A 202 -29.18 37.72 16.31
N ARG A 203 -30.13 36.97 16.90
CA ARG A 203 -31.47 37.51 17.21
C ARG A 203 -31.43 38.55 18.32
N LYS A 204 -30.67 38.33 19.39
CA LYS A 204 -30.51 39.27 20.50
C LYS A 204 -29.81 40.56 20.07
N ALA A 205 -28.80 40.45 19.20
CA ALA A 205 -28.01 41.57 18.68
C ALA A 205 -28.85 42.63 17.94
N ARG A 206 -30.08 42.31 17.54
CA ARG A 206 -31.02 43.29 16.94
C ARG A 206 -31.61 44.26 17.96
N LEU A 207 -31.74 43.87 19.23
CA LEU A 207 -32.48 44.60 20.26
C LEU A 207 -31.62 44.97 21.48
N ALA A 208 -30.56 44.20 21.74
CA ALA A 208 -29.70 44.39 22.91
C ALA A 208 -29.08 45.79 22.96
N ALA A 209 -28.94 46.37 24.15
CA ALA A 209 -28.27 47.65 24.35
C ALA A 209 -26.74 47.49 24.51
N SER A 210 -26.26 46.26 24.72
CA SER A 210 -24.84 45.97 24.92
C SER A 210 -24.43 44.59 24.38
N ALA A 211 -23.14 44.39 24.12
CA ALA A 211 -22.60 43.09 23.73
C ALA A 211 -22.77 42.03 24.85
N ALA A 212 -22.77 42.44 26.13
CA ALA A 212 -22.99 41.53 27.25
C ALA A 212 -24.41 40.93 27.24
N GLU A 213 -25.44 41.73 26.92
CA GLU A 213 -26.82 41.25 26.78
C GLU A 213 -26.99 40.26 25.62
N VAL A 214 -26.24 40.45 24.54
CA VAL A 214 -26.22 39.50 23.42
C VAL A 214 -25.67 38.16 23.87
N LEU A 215 -24.54 38.16 24.60
CA LEU A 215 -23.82 36.96 24.99
C LEU A 215 -24.39 36.24 26.20
N ALA A 216 -25.25 36.90 26.99
CA ALA A 216 -25.90 36.30 28.15
C ALA A 216 -26.62 34.98 27.80
N GLU A 217 -26.36 33.93 28.57
CA GLU A 217 -27.15 32.69 28.53
C GLU A 217 -28.59 32.96 29.07
N PRO A 218 -29.57 32.11 28.74
CA PRO A 218 -30.93 32.19 29.30
C PRO A 218 -30.96 32.07 30.82
#